data_AF-A0A838PVN0-F1
#
_entry.id   AF-A0A838PVN0-F1
#
_cell.length_a   1.000
_cell.length_b   1.000
_cell.length_c   1.000
_cell.angle_alpha   90.00
_cell.angle_beta   90.00
_cell.angle_gamma   90.00
#
_symmetry.space_group_name_H-M   'P 1'
#
loop_
_entity.id
_entity.type
_entity.pdbx_description
1 polymer ?
#
loop_
_entity_poly.entity_id
_entity_poly.type
_entity_poly.pdbx_seq_one_letter_code
_entity_poly.pdbx_strand_id
1 'polypeptide(L)' 'MGVVNVTPDSFSDAGRHLDHDAAAEHGRRLVADGAAIVDVGGEST' A
#
# COMPACT_ATOMS: atom_id res chain seq x y z
N MET A 1 -10.86 -4.91 7.19
CA MET A 1 -10.45 -3.68 6.48
C MET A 1 -8.94 -3.67 6.48
N GLY A 2 -8.31 -3.51 5.32
CA GLY A 2 -6.85 -3.44 5.18
C GLY A 2 -6.41 -2.09 4.63
N VAL A 3 -5.16 -1.70 4.85
CA VAL A 3 -4.63 -0.40 4.43
C VAL A 3 -3.37 -0.58 3.59
N VAL A 4 -3.30 0.10 2.45
CA VAL A 4 -2.13 0.17 1.56
C VAL A 4 -1.67 1.62 1.51
N ASN A 5 -0.52 1.93 2.08
CA ASN A 5 0.07 3.26 1.98
C ASN A 5 1.06 3.31 0.82
N VAL A 6 0.83 4.23 -0.11
CA VAL A 6 1.63 4.46 -1.32
C VAL A 6 2.22 5.87 -1.29
N THR A 7 2.85 6.23 -0.16
CA THR A 7 3.53 7.51 0.04
C THR A 7 5.05 7.34 0.00
N PRO A 8 5.79 8.20 -0.71
CA PRO A 8 7.25 8.23 -0.65
C PRO A 8 7.80 8.75 0.69
N ASP A 9 6.96 9.42 1.51
CA ASP A 9 7.35 9.98 2.81
C ASP A 9 7.34 8.95 3.97
N SER A 10 6.92 7.71 3.71
CA SER A 10 6.95 6.64 4.70
C SER A 10 8.14 5.69 4.44
N PHE A 11 9.24 5.99 5.14
CA PHE A 11 10.40 5.12 5.40
C PHE A 11 11.49 4.94 4.30
N SER A 12 12.63 5.60 4.60
CA SER A 12 14.02 5.13 4.50
C SER A 12 14.73 4.86 3.17
N ASP A 13 14.11 4.69 2.01
CA ASP A 13 14.88 4.42 0.78
C ASP A 13 14.37 5.15 -0.47
N ALA A 14 14.72 6.44 -0.56
CA ALA A 14 15.01 7.14 -1.82
C ALA A 14 14.09 6.87 -3.04
N GLY A 15 12.76 6.89 -2.86
CA GLY A 15 11.79 7.21 -3.93
C GLY A 15 11.86 6.42 -5.26
N ARG A 16 12.57 5.29 -5.31
CA ARG A 16 12.81 4.51 -6.55
C ARG A 16 11.99 3.22 -6.62
N HIS A 17 11.18 2.94 -5.59
CA HIS A 17 10.33 1.75 -5.47
C HIS A 17 8.90 2.08 -5.01
N LEU A 18 8.30 3.16 -5.52
CA LEU A 18 6.83 3.25 -5.62
C LEU A 18 6.35 2.26 -6.69
N ASP A 19 6.63 0.98 -6.47
CA ASP A 19 6.25 -0.06 -7.40
C ASP A 19 4.75 -0.31 -7.22
N HIS A 20 3.97 0.26 -8.14
CA HIS A 20 2.53 0.06 -8.18
C HIS A 20 2.16 -1.42 -8.14
N ASP A 21 3.01 -2.30 -8.67
CA ASP A 21 2.77 -3.73 -8.64
C ASP A 21 2.90 -4.30 -7.22
N ALA A 22 3.86 -3.82 -6.42
CA ALA A 22 4.00 -4.21 -5.02
C ALA A 22 2.82 -3.72 -4.16
N ALA A 23 2.35 -2.50 -4.38
CA ALA A 23 1.15 -1.97 -3.72
C ALA A 23 -0.10 -2.78 -4.10
N ALA A 24 -0.24 -3.13 -5.38
CA ALA A 24 -1.33 -3.96 -5.86
C ALA A 24 -1.26 -5.39 -5.32
N GLU A 25 -0.06 -5.98 -5.21
CA GLU A 25 0.13 -7.29 -4.60
C GLU A 25 -0.25 -7.26 -3.10
N HIS A 26 0.17 -6.24 -2.37
CA HIS A 26 -0.21 -6.07 -0.97
C HIS A 26 -1.75 -5.98 -0.82
N GLY A 27 -2.41 -5.18 -1.66
CA GLY A 27 -3.87 -5.10 -1.67
C GLY A 27 -4.54 -6.45 -1.93
N ARG A 28 -4.01 -7.25 -2.86
CA ARG A 28 -4.52 -8.61 -3.14
C ARG A 28 -4.33 -9.55 -1.95
N ARG A 29 -3.21 -9.46 -1.23
CA ARG A 29 -2.97 -10.26 -0.01
C ARG A 29 -3.97 -9.90 1.08
N LEU A 30 -4.23 -8.61 1.31
CA LEU A 30 -5.24 -8.17 2.28
C LEU A 30 -6.63 -8.75 1.97
N VAL A 31 -7.03 -8.77 0.70
CA VAL A 31 -8.29 -9.40 0.28
C VAL A 31 -8.28 -10.90 0.55
N ALA A 32 -7.18 -11.60 0.22
CA ALA A 32 -7.02 -13.02 0.50
C ALA A 32 -7.09 -13.34 2.00
N ASP A 33 -6.60 -12.44 2.84
CA ASP A 33 -6.65 -12.52 4.31
C ASP A 33 -8.03 -12.14 4.89
N GLY A 34 -9.01 -11.84 4.03
CA GLY A 34 -10.40 -11.58 4.42
C GLY A 34 -10.76 -10.12 4.60
N ALA A 35 -9.94 -9.17 4.10
CA ALA A 35 -10.31 -7.77 4.09
C ALA A 35 -11.50 -7.52 3.14
N ALA A 36 -12.65 -7.19 3.71
CA ALA A 36 -13.84 -6.79 2.93
C ALA A 36 -13.65 -5.45 2.18
N ILE A 37 -12.75 -4.60 2.67
CA ILE A 37 -12.43 -3.28 2.11
C ILE A 37 -10.92 -3.07 2.25
N VAL A 38 -10.30 -2.51 1.22
CA VAL A 38 -8.91 -2.04 1.22
C VAL A 38 -8.91 -0.53 1.02
N ASP A 39 -8.30 0.19 1.96
CA ASP A 39 -8.10 1.64 1.91
C ASP A 39 -6.70 1.94 1.37
N VAL A 40 -6.58 2.81 0.38
CA VAL A 40 -5.32 3.11 -0.30
C VAL A 40 -5.00 4.59 -0.11
N GLY A 41 -3.96 4.87 0.68
CA GLY A 41 -3.53 6.22 1.03
C GLY A 41 -2.29 6.65 0.26
N GLY A 42 -2.41 7.69 -0.58
CA GLY A 42 -1.29 8.29 -1.33
C GLY A 42 -0.68 9.53 -0.66
N GLU A 43 -1.20 9.95 0.49
CA GLU A 43 -0.71 11.08 1.29
C GLU A 43 -0.64 10.66 2.76
N SER A 44 0.44 11.04 3.45
CA SER A 44 0.59 10.82 4.88
C SER A 44 0.29 12.15 5.58
N THR A 45 -0.87 12.22 6.23
CA THR A 45 -1.27 13.36 7.09
C THR A 45 -1.00 13.07 8.55
#